data_AF-A0A1Z8ABE1-F1
#
_entry.id   AF-A0A1Z8ABE1-F1
#
_cell.length_a   1.000
_cell.length_b   1.000
_cell.length_c   1.000
_cell.angle_alpha   90.00
_cell.angle_beta   90.00
_cell.angle_gamma   90.00
#
_symmetry.space_group_name_H-M   'P 1'
#
loop_
_entity.id
_entity.type
_entity.pdbx_description
1 polymer ?
#
loop_
_entity_poly.entity_id
_entity_poly.type
_entity_poly.pdbx_seq_one_letter_code
_entity_poly.pdbx_strand_id
1 'polypeptide(L)' 'MYLEQVQIPAKGQVLIKLHVASVNPPDLHFIKREYGQPRRKDLPAGFEGCGDVVAAGEGAETVIITP' A
#
# COMPACT_ATOMS: atom_id res chain seq x y z
N MET A 1 0.11 3.84 14.85
CA MET A 1 -0.30 4.30 13.52
C MET A 1 -1.67 3.68 13.23
N TYR A 2 -2.74 4.32 13.71
CA TYR A 2 -4.10 3.86 13.44
C TYR A 2 -4.64 4.71 12.29
N LEU A 3 -4.87 4.06 11.15
CA LEU A 3 -5.71 4.62 10.09
C LEU A 3 -6.90 3.67 9.98
N GLU A 4 -8.02 4.10 10.55
CA GLU A 4 -9.25 3.30 10.67
C GLU A 4 -10.03 3.15 9.35
N GLN A 5 -9.51 3.63 8.22
CA GLN A 5 -10.11 3.41 6.92
C GLN A 5 -9.43 2.28 6.17
N VAL A 6 -10.06 1.10 6.24
CA VAL A 6 -9.76 -0.02 5.34
C VAL A 6 -10.55 0.18 4.04
N GLN A 7 -9.82 0.31 2.93
CA GLN A 7 -10.43 0.38 1.59
C GLN A 7 -10.71 -1.03 1.07
N ILE A 8 -11.87 -1.20 0.43
CA ILE A 8 -12.20 -2.45 -0.29
C ILE A 8 -11.38 -2.46 -1.59
N PRO A 9 -10.60 -3.52 -1.88
CA PRO A 9 -9.79 -3.59 -3.09
C PRO A 9 -10.67 -3.60 -4.35
N ALA A 10 -10.29 -2.82 -5.37
CA ALA A 10 -10.94 -2.82 -6.67
C ALA A 10 -10.56 -4.07 -7.49
N LYS A 11 -11.22 -4.27 -8.64
CA LYS A 11 -10.89 -5.33 -9.60
C LYS A 11 -9.37 -5.35 -9.91
N GLY A 12 -8.75 -6.53 -9.78
CA GLY A 12 -7.31 -6.72 -9.98
C GLY A 12 -6.41 -6.20 -8.85
N GLN A 13 -6.95 -5.76 -7.72
CA GLN A 13 -6.18 -5.29 -6.56
C GLN A 13 -6.30 -6.24 -5.37
N VAL A 14 -5.33 -6.13 -4.45
CA VAL A 14 -5.33 -6.81 -3.16
C VAL A 14 -5.20 -5.81 -2.02
N LEU A 15 -5.77 -6.17 -0.87
CA LEU A 15 -5.54 -5.48 0.39
C LEU A 15 -4.50 -6.26 1.19
N ILE A 16 -3.40 -5.59 1.55
CA ILE A 16 -2.30 -6.19 2.30
C ILE A 16 -2.27 -5.60 3.71
N LYS A 17 -2.27 -6.47 4.72
CA LYS A 17 -1.93 -6.09 6.09
C LYS A 17 -0.41 -6.08 6.22
N LEU A 18 0.18 -4.90 6.11
CA LEU A 18 1.63 -4.74 6.21
C LEU A 18 2.14 -5.09 7.61
N HIS A 19 3.19 -5.92 7.65
CA HIS A 19 3.97 -6.21 8.85
C HIS A 19 5.18 -5.28 8.97
N VAL A 20 5.79 -4.96 7.83
CA VAL A 20 6.97 -4.11 7.73
C VAL A 20 6.95 -3.31 6.42
N ALA A 21 7.47 -2.08 6.48
CA ALA A 21 7.78 -1.25 5.32
C ALA A 21 9.23 -0.77 5.46
N SER A 22 9.99 -0.84 4.36
CA SER A 22 11.34 -0.30 4.30
C SER A 22 11.29 1.23 4.23
N VAL A 23 12.34 1.86 4.76
CA VAL A 23 12.56 3.31 4.61
C VAL A 23 13.79 3.48 3.74
N ASN A 24 13.60 4.09 2.57
CA ASN A 24 14.62 4.20 1.54
C ASN A 24 14.78 5.67 1.06
N PRO A 25 15.91 6.02 0.41
CA PRO A 25 16.10 7.37 -0.15
C PRO A 25 14.98 7.85 -1.09
N PRO A 26 14.41 7.02 -1.99
CA PRO A 26 13.26 7.39 -2.83
C PRO A 26 12.05 7.95 -2.07
N ASP A 27 11.78 7.50 -0.85
CA ASP A 27 10.65 8.01 -0.07
C ASP A 27 10.81 9.50 0.24
N LEU A 28 12.04 9.97 0.47
CA LEU A 28 12.35 11.38 0.68
C LEU A 28 12.14 12.20 -0.60
N HIS A 29 12.60 11.69 -1.74
CA HIS A 29 12.38 12.34 -3.04
C HIS A 29 10.89 12.44 -3.38
N PHE A 30 10.09 11.46 -2.98
CA PHE A 30 8.63 11.51 -3.08
C PHE A 30 8.01 12.57 -2.17
N ILE A 31 8.44 12.64 -0.92
CA ILE A 31 7.99 13.67 0.03
C ILE A 31 8.31 15.08 -0.48
N LYS A 32 9.48 15.25 -1.12
CA LYS A 32 9.95 16.50 -1.73
C LYS A 32 9.29 16.84 -3.08
N ARG A 33 8.47 15.94 -3.64
CA ARG A 33 7.76 16.10 -4.92
C ARG A 33 8.66 16.11 -6.15
N GLU A 34 9.77 15.40 -6.12
CA GLU A 34 10.77 15.39 -7.19
C GLU A 34 10.46 14.38 -8.31
N TYR A 35 9.45 13.52 -8.14
CA TYR A 35 9.01 12.53 -9.15
C TYR A 35 7.96 13.06 -10.15
N GLY A 36 7.64 14.36 -10.15
CA GLY A 36 6.63 14.96 -11.03
C GLY A 36 5.17 14.61 -10.68
N GLN A 37 4.94 13.61 -9.83
CA GLN A 37 3.64 13.27 -9.25
C GLN A 37 3.35 14.09 -7.98
N PRO A 38 2.17 14.71 -7.84
CA PRO A 38 1.84 15.49 -6.66
C PRO A 38 1.57 14.58 -5.45
N ARG A 39 2.24 14.88 -4.33
CA ARG A 39 1.92 14.25 -3.05
C ARG A 39 0.52 14.66 -2.60
N ARG A 40 -0.33 13.67 -2.32
CA ARG A 40 -1.64 13.86 -1.69
C ARG A 40 -1.48 13.99 -0.18
N LYS A 41 -2.15 14.98 0.40
CA LYS A 41 -2.17 15.20 1.86
C LYS A 41 -2.83 14.00 2.55
N ASP A 42 -2.37 13.69 3.76
CA ASP A 42 -2.91 12.65 4.64
C ASP A 42 -2.80 11.20 4.12
N LEU A 43 -2.08 10.99 3.02
CA LEU A 43 -1.67 9.67 2.56
C LEU A 43 -0.21 9.37 2.98
N PRO A 44 0.08 8.12 3.38
CA PRO A 44 1.44 7.71 3.71
C PRO A 44 2.38 7.81 2.49
N ALA A 45 3.66 8.08 2.75
CA ALA A 45 4.73 7.80 1.81
C ALA A 45 5.18 6.33 1.95
N GLY A 46 6.04 5.85 1.07
CA GLY A 46 6.52 4.46 1.07
C GLY A 46 6.26 3.78 -0.27
N PHE A 47 7.28 3.15 -0.82
CA PHE A 47 7.17 2.38 -2.06
C PHE A 47 7.18 0.87 -1.88
N GLU A 48 7.56 0.40 -0.70
CA GLU A 48 7.85 -1.01 -0.45
C GLU A 48 7.28 -1.45 0.91
N GLY A 49 6.76 -2.67 0.93
CA GLY A 49 6.27 -3.29 2.15
C GLY A 49 5.99 -4.77 1.96
N CYS A 50 6.00 -5.51 3.07
CA CYS A 50 5.71 -6.94 3.12
C CYS A 50 4.65 -7.22 4.18
N GLY A 51 3.73 -8.13 3.87
CA GLY A 51 2.55 -8.41 4.67
C GLY A 51 1.72 -9.54 4.09
N ASP A 52 0.60 -9.82 4.75
CA ASP A 52 -0.36 -10.84 4.32
C ASP A 52 -1.44 -10.21 3.43
N VAL A 53 -1.83 -10.91 2.37
CA VAL A 53 -3.02 -10.56 1.58
C VAL A 53 -4.26 -10.94 2.39
N VAL A 54 -5.03 -9.95 2.82
CA VAL A 54 -6.21 -10.14 3.70
C VAL A 54 -7.55 -9.97 2.99
N ALA A 55 -7.56 -9.41 1.77
CA ALA A 55 -8.71 -9.39 0.87
C ALA A 55 -8.24 -9.18 -0.58
N ALA A 56 -9.07 -9.56 -1.56
CA ALA A 56 -8.82 -9.28 -2.97
C ALA A 56 -10.10 -8.81 -3.67
N GLY A 57 -9.94 -7.99 -4.70
CA GLY A 57 -11.02 -7.66 -5.62
C GLY A 57 -11.14 -8.71 -6.72
N GLU A 58 -12.16 -8.55 -7.57
CA GLU A 58 -12.45 -9.45 -8.69
C GLU A 58 -11.18 -9.74 -9.53
N GLY A 59 -10.87 -11.01 -9.77
CA GLY A 59 -9.75 -11.47 -10.59
C GLY A 59 -8.38 -11.49 -9.89
N ALA A 60 -8.31 -11.19 -8.59
CA ALA A 60 -7.10 -11.30 -7.78
C ALA A 60 -7.26 -12.30 -6.60
N GLU A 61 -8.30 -13.13 -6.59
CA GLU A 61 -8.64 -14.00 -5.47
C GLU A 61 -7.62 -15.12 -5.24
N THR A 62 -6.91 -15.54 -6.30
CA THR A 62 -5.94 -16.65 -6.23
C THR A 62 -4.70 -16.33 -5.42
N VAL A 63 -4.46 -15.06 -5.09
CA VAL A 63 -3.31 -14.63 -4.26
C VAL A 63 -3.70 -14.37 -2.80
N ILE A 64 -4.96 -14.60 -2.41
CA ILE A 64 -5.36 -14.56 -1.00
C ILE A 64 -4.70 -15.74 -0.27
N ILE A 65 -3.86 -15.42 0.71
CA ILE A 65 -3.26 -16.43 1.59
C ILE A 65 -4.18 -16.57 2.79
N THR A 66 -4.97 -17.64 2.82
CA THR A 66 -5.66 -18.07 4.04
C THR A 66 -4.73 -19.00 4.83
N PRO A 67 -4.66 -18.86 6.17
CA PRO A 67 -3.92 -19.81 6.99
C PRO A 67 -4.55 -21.21 6.96
#